data_AF-A0A962ZZP6-F1
#
_entry.id   AF-A0A962ZZP6-F1
#
_cell.length_a   1.000
_cell.length_b   1.000
_cell.length_c   1.000
_cell.angle_alpha   90.00
_cell.angle_beta   90.00
_cell.angle_gamma   90.00
#
_symmetry.space_group_name_H-M   'P 1'
#
loop_
_entity.id
_entity.type
_entity.pdbx_description
1 polymer ?
#
loop_
_entity_poly.entity_id
_entity_poly.type
_entity_poly.pdbx_seq_one_letter_code
_entity_poly.pdbx_strand_id
1 'polypeptide(L)'
;MIDPKQLDDLAKKVAASLPVGLLTMQEEMQKNFRAALAAGIARLDLVTREEFDVQAGVLARTRAKLELLERRITELEQQSSQR
;
A
#
# COMPACT_ATOMS: atom_id res chain seq x y z
N MET A 1 -3.06 1.46 2.79
CA MET A 1 -3.89 0.97 1.67
C MET A 1 -4.71 2.11 1.15
N ILE A 2 -4.84 2.25 -0.17
CA ILE A 2 -5.75 3.25 -0.73
C ILE A 2 -7.16 2.70 -0.56
N ASP A 3 -7.93 3.30 0.34
CA ASP A 3 -9.31 2.88 0.56
C ASP A 3 -10.20 3.29 -0.62
N PRO A 4 -11.14 2.45 -1.07
CA PRO A 4 -12.11 2.81 -2.11
C PRO A 4 -12.87 4.10 -1.77
N LYS A 5 -13.13 4.31 -0.47
CA LYS A 5 -13.76 5.53 0.05
C LYS A 5 -12.88 6.77 -0.13
N GLN A 6 -11.55 6.65 0.02
CA GLN A 6 -10.61 7.76 -0.20
C GLN A 6 -10.53 8.13 -1.68
N LEU A 7 -10.63 7.13 -2.56
CA LEU A 7 -10.72 7.31 -4.01
C LEU A 7 -12.02 8.02 -4.42
N ASP A 8 -13.16 7.63 -3.82
CA ASP A 8 -14.45 8.29 -4.02
C ASP A 8 -14.47 9.73 -3.49
N ASP A 9 -13.86 10.00 -2.33
CA ASP A 9 -13.80 11.34 -1.77
C ASP A 9 -12.88 12.27 -2.57
N LEU A 10 -11.78 11.75 -3.12
CA LEU A 10 -10.96 12.44 -4.12
C LEU A 10 -11.76 12.76 -5.38
N ALA A 11 -12.50 11.78 -5.90
CA ALA A 11 -13.35 11.98 -7.08
C ALA A 11 -14.43 13.04 -6.83
N LYS A 12 -15.05 13.06 -5.65
CA LYS A 12 -16.03 14.09 -5.25
C LYS A 12 -15.42 15.47 -5.11
N LYS A 13 -14.23 15.60 -4.51
CA LYS A 13 -13.54 16.89 -4.38
C LYS A 13 -13.12 17.45 -5.73
N VAL A 14 -12.64 16.59 -6.63
CA VAL A 14 -12.31 17.01 -8.00
C VAL A 14 -13.58 17.42 -8.75
N ALA A 15 -14.66 16.63 -8.65
CA ALA A 15 -15.95 16.97 -9.26
C ALA A 15 -16.52 18.30 -8.73
N ALA A 16 -16.37 18.59 -7.44
CA ALA A 16 -16.82 19.84 -6.82
C ALA A 16 -15.99 21.07 -7.23
N SER A 17 -14.79 20.87 -7.79
CA SER A 17 -13.92 21.97 -8.28
C SER A 17 -14.15 22.32 -9.75
N LEU A 18 -15.05 21.62 -10.45
CA LEU A 18 -15.33 21.86 -11.87
C LEU A 18 -16.41 22.96 -12.07
N PRO A 19 -16.22 23.88 -13.04
CA PRO A 19 -17.17 24.96 -13.30
C PRO A 19 -18.50 24.47 -13.87
N VAL A 20 -19.59 25.10 -13.42
CA VAL A 20 -21.01 24.74 -13.63
C VAL A 20 -21.40 24.56 -15.11
N GLY A 21 -20.69 25.21 -16.04
CA GLY A 21 -20.91 25.10 -17.49
C GLY A 21 -20.57 23.74 -18.12
N LEU A 22 -19.91 22.84 -17.38
CA LEU A 22 -19.54 21.49 -17.85
C LEU A 22 -20.51 20.39 -17.36
N LEU A 23 -21.53 20.74 -16.58
CA LEU A 23 -22.50 19.77 -16.04
C LEU A 23 -23.33 19.06 -17.11
N THR A 24 -23.44 19.62 -18.32
CA THR A 24 -24.15 19.00 -19.45
C THR A 24 -23.33 17.91 -20.17
N MET A 25 -22.01 17.85 -19.93
CA MET A 25 -21.10 16.80 -20.44
C MET A 25 -20.55 15.92 -19.31
N GLN A 26 -21.28 15.89 -18.18
CA GLN A 26 -20.84 15.26 -16.95
C GLN A 26 -20.50 13.77 -17.11
N GLU A 27 -21.29 13.00 -17.87
CA GLU A 27 -21.07 11.57 -18.06
C GLU A 27 -19.79 11.27 -18.87
N GLU A 28 -19.57 11.97 -19.98
CA GLU A 28 -18.35 11.81 -20.78
C GLU A 28 -17.11 12.23 -20.02
N MET A 29 -17.19 13.34 -19.28
CA MET A 29 -16.05 13.80 -18.47
C MET A 29 -15.77 12.84 -17.31
N GLN A 30 -16.81 12.32 -16.65
CA GLN A 30 -16.67 11.33 -15.59
C GLN A 30 -16.02 10.04 -16.13
N LYS A 31 -16.42 9.60 -17.32
CA LYS A 31 -15.83 8.42 -17.99
C LYS A 31 -14.36 8.65 -18.33
N ASN A 32 -14.02 9.81 -18.91
CA ASN A 32 -12.64 10.17 -19.24
C ASN A 32 -11.77 10.34 -17.99
N PHE A 33 -12.32 10.93 -16.94
CA PHE A 33 -11.64 11.07 -15.66
C PHE A 33 -11.37 9.71 -15.00
N ARG A 34 -12.37 8.81 -14.95
CA ARG A 34 -12.18 7.43 -14.47
C ARG A 34 -11.13 6.69 -15.28
N ALA A 35 -11.13 6.82 -16.60
CA ALA A 35 -10.13 6.19 -17.46
C ALA A 35 -8.71 6.74 -17.20
N ALA A 36 -8.57 8.06 -17.04
CA ALA A 36 -7.29 8.68 -16.70
C ALA A 36 -6.77 8.24 -15.32
N LEU A 37 -7.66 8.15 -14.32
CA LEU A 37 -7.33 7.66 -12.99
C LEU A 37 -6.93 6.19 -13.01
N ALA A 38 -7.68 5.34 -13.72
CA ALA A 38 -7.35 3.93 -13.89
C ALA A 38 -6.01 3.75 -14.60
N ALA A 39 -5.74 4.52 -15.65
CA ALA A 39 -4.45 4.51 -16.36
C ALA A 39 -3.30 5.02 -15.47
N GLY A 40 -3.54 6.02 -14.62
CA GLY A 40 -2.57 6.52 -13.65
C GLY A 40 -2.24 5.49 -12.58
N ILE A 41 -3.26 4.83 -12.03
CA ILE A 41 -3.10 3.74 -11.04
C ILE A 41 -2.40 2.53 -11.68
N ALA A 42 -2.71 2.18 -12.93
CA ALA A 42 -2.06 1.09 -13.64
C ALA A 42 -0.58 1.36 -13.97
N ARG A 43 -0.17 2.63 -14.00
CA ARG A 43 1.24 3.03 -14.16
C ARG A 43 2.03 3.04 -12.85
N LEU A 44 1.36 2.92 -11.71
CA LEU A 44 2.03 2.71 -10.44
C LEU A 44 2.40 1.22 -10.36
N ASP A 45 3.62 0.89 -9.95
CA ASP A 45 4.07 -0.48 -9.71
C ASP A 45 3.39 -1.04 -8.44
N LEU A 46 2.07 -1.25 -8.54
CA LEU A 46 1.23 -1.68 -7.45
C LEU A 46 1.36 -3.19 -7.28
N VAL A 47 1.71 -3.61 -6.08
CA VAL A 47 1.56 -5.00 -5.66
C VAL A 47 0.12 -5.24 -5.18
N THR A 48 -0.40 -6.43 -5.43
CA THR A 48 -1.71 -6.82 -4.91
C THR A 48 -1.68 -6.87 -3.38
N ARG A 49 -2.86 -6.78 -2.76
CA ARG A 49 -2.97 -6.87 -1.30
C ARG A 49 -2.44 -8.21 -0.78
N GLU A 50 -2.72 -9.29 -1.50
CA GLU A 50 -2.28 -10.63 -1.16
C GLU A 50 -0.75 -10.75 -1.19
N GLU A 51 -0.10 -10.24 -2.23
CA GLU A 51 1.37 -10.20 -2.32
C GLU A 51 2.00 -9.39 -1.18
N PHE A 52 1.41 -8.23 -0.85
CA PHE A 52 1.87 -7.44 0.28
C PHE A 52 1.78 -8.22 1.60
N ASP A 53 0.64 -8.86 1.88
CA ASP A 53 0.43 -9.61 3.11
C ASP A 53 1.39 -10.82 3.20
N VAL A 54 1.67 -11.49 2.07
CA VAL A 54 2.68 -12.55 2.00
C VAL A 54 4.06 -12.04 2.38
N GLN A 55 4.51 -10.92 1.80
CA GLN A 55 5.82 -10.33 2.09
C GLN A 55 5.93 -9.84 3.54
N ALA A 56 4.86 -9.23 4.06
CA ALA A 56 4.78 -8.84 5.47
C ALA A 56 4.92 -10.07 6.40
N GLY A 57 4.28 -11.19 6.05
CA GLY A 57 4.42 -12.46 6.77
C GLY A 57 5.83 -13.05 6.70
N VAL A 58 6.49 -12.99 5.54
CA VAL A 58 7.90 -13.39 5.40
C VAL A 58 8.78 -12.55 6.32
N LEU A 59 8.64 -11.23 6.29
CA LEU A 59 9.40 -10.30 7.12
C LEU A 59 9.21 -10.59 8.63
N ALA A 60 7.97 -10.81 9.06
CA ALA A 60 7.66 -11.13 10.45
C ALA A 60 8.36 -12.42 10.91
N ARG A 61 8.34 -13.48 10.09
CA ARG A 61 9.04 -14.73 10.40
C ARG A 61 10.56 -14.55 10.44
N THR A 62 11.12 -13.74 9.55
CA THR A 62 12.57 -13.47 9.55
C THR A 62 12.99 -12.71 10.79
N ARG A 63 12.22 -11.71 11.24
CA ARG A 63 12.48 -11.00 12.51
C ARG A 63 12.45 -11.94 13.72
N ALA A 64 11.43 -12.80 13.81
CA ALA A 64 11.35 -13.77 14.89
C ALA A 64 12.55 -14.74 14.91
N LYS A 65 13.02 -15.18 13.72
CA LYS A 65 14.23 -16.01 13.61
C LYS A 65 15.49 -15.25 14.02
N LEU A 66 15.62 -13.98 13.64
CA LEU A 66 16.76 -13.15 14.05
C LEU A 66 16.82 -12.98 15.56
N GLU A 67 15.71 -12.64 16.21
CA GLU A 67 15.65 -12.51 17.67
C GLU A 67 16.03 -13.82 18.39
N LEU A 68 15.62 -14.97 17.86
CA LEU A 68 16.01 -16.27 18.41
C LEU A 68 17.52 -16.52 18.26
N LEU A 69 18.08 -16.20 17.09
CA LEU A 69 19.51 -16.37 16.83
C LEU A 69 20.35 -15.43 17.70
N GLU A 70 19.93 -14.17 17.87
CA GLU A 70 20.58 -13.20 18.76
C GLU A 70 20.63 -13.74 20.19
N ARG A 71 19.51 -14.24 20.73
CA ARG A 71 19.48 -14.87 22.06
C ARG A 71 20.46 -16.03 22.18
N ARG A 72 20.45 -16.93 21.18
CA ARG A 72 21.33 -18.09 21.17
C ARG A 72 22.81 -17.69 21.10
N ILE A 73 23.15 -16.64 20.37
CA ILE A 73 24.51 -16.10 20.32
C ILE A 73 24.89 -15.55 21.69
N THR A 74 24.04 -14.72 22.31
CA THR A 74 24.30 -14.19 23.65
C THR A 74 24.51 -15.28 24.69
N GLU A 75 23.71 -16.35 24.67
CA GLU A 75 23.88 -17.51 25.55
C GLU A 75 25.24 -18.20 25.33
N LEU A 76 25.64 -18.39 24.07
CA LEU A 76 26.92 -19.01 23.73
C LEU A 76 28.12 -18.13 24.11
N GLU A 77 28.03 -16.82 23.90
CA GLU A 77 29.05 -15.85 24.31
C GLU A 77 29.23 -15.87 25.84
N GLN A 78 28.13 -15.89 26.60
CA GLN A 78 28.18 -16.01 28.06
C GLN A 78 28.82 -17.32 28.52
N GLN A 79 28.49 -18.44 27.88
CA GLN A 79 29.11 -19.74 28.18
C GLN A 79 30.61 -19.77 27.84
N SER A 80 31.01 -19.11 26.75
CA SER A 80 32.41 -19.02 26.34
C SER A 80 33.24 -18.09 27.23
N SER A 81 32.66 -17.01 27.75
CA SER A 81 33.36 -16.10 28.69
C SER A 81 33.46 -16.65 30.11
N GLN A 82 32.72 -17.70 30.46
CA GLN A 82 32.79 -18.38 31.76
C GLN A 82 33.81 -19.53 31.82
N ARG A 83 34.43 -19.89 30.69
CA ARG A 83 35.54 -20.86 30.61
C ARG A 83 36.88 -20.17 30.50
#